data_AF-A0A7C5PA83-F1
#
_entry.id   AF-A0A7C5PA83-F1
#
_cell.length_a   1.000
_cell.length_b   1.000
_cell.length_c   1.000
_cell.angle_alpha   90.00
_cell.angle_beta   90.00
_cell.angle_gamma   90.00
#
_symmetry.space_group_name_H-M   'P 1'
#
loop_
_entity.id
_entity.type
_entity.pdbx_description
1 polymer ?
#
loop_
_entity_poly.entity_id
_entity_poly.type
_entity_poly.pdbx_seq_one_letter_code
_entity_poly.pdbx_strand_id
1 'polypeptide(L)'
;KVPGEMFRLVGTAATSDYTWHYVLALMLLNLVGVAAQPHIFSTGGGGARDELTAGIGLVGGNFLKRFTTIMWGFTGLVAFALFGKAVTDPDQVWGYATQQLLGPGFVGLMIACLLAAAMSSADAYMVSGGALFTRNLYEPLRPGRPEGEYVLVGRIVSAAMMAAGAALALYFHDVLRLIQYVWKVPAIFGALFWLSILWRGVTRAAAIWTVLYSFAAVVVLPGFLPRPDGLPGQPLLCAAWGLGVSPDALDAAGWRTLACLLDALVPFLLLFGVSLFTAPPDKDALDRFYAKFHTPVRPDPEEDRRAVEAALADPEKALSALRGKRSAWEWGRPRAVTVVGFFLCFLAALGILLFAAFLGALKTP
;
A
#
# COMPACT_ATOMS: atom_id res chain seq x y z
N LYS A 1 11.25 -1.00 -35.32
CA LYS A 1 12.23 -1.49 -34.31
C LYS A 1 11.94 -0.74 -33.02
N VAL A 2 11.85 -1.43 -31.89
CA VAL A 2 11.65 -0.78 -30.59
C VAL A 2 12.99 -0.15 -30.18
N PRO A 3 13.03 1.12 -29.74
CA PRO A 3 14.26 1.75 -29.25
C PRO A 3 14.89 0.95 -28.09
N GLY A 4 16.22 0.83 -28.08
CA GLY A 4 16.96 0.10 -27.05
C GLY A 4 16.71 0.62 -25.63
N GLU A 5 16.35 1.90 -25.50
CA GLU A 5 16.05 2.55 -24.22
C GLU A 5 14.79 2.00 -23.55
N MET A 6 13.83 1.47 -24.32
CA MET A 6 12.61 0.87 -23.77
C MET A 6 12.87 -0.51 -23.11
N PHE A 7 14.05 -1.10 -23.30
CA PHE A 7 14.48 -2.33 -22.63
C PHE A 7 15.30 -2.06 -21.37
N ARG A 8 15.62 -0.81 -21.07
CA ARG A 8 16.31 -0.46 -19.83
C ARG A 8 15.32 -0.58 -18.68
N LEU A 9 15.68 -1.38 -17.67
CA LEU A 9 14.89 -1.57 -16.44
C LEU A 9 14.67 -0.26 -15.67
N VAL A 10 15.56 0.72 -15.88
CA VAL A 10 15.57 2.01 -15.22
C VAL A 10 15.71 3.09 -16.29
N GLY A 11 14.77 4.04 -16.31
CA GLY A 11 14.85 5.23 -17.15
C GLY A 11 15.89 6.23 -16.64
N THR A 12 16.59 6.89 -17.56
CA THR A 12 17.35 8.10 -17.26
C THR A 12 16.41 9.30 -17.15
N ALA A 13 16.80 10.35 -16.41
CA ALA A 13 15.99 11.57 -16.24
C ALA A 13 15.57 12.24 -17.56
N ALA A 14 16.29 11.98 -18.65
CA ALA A 14 15.98 12.46 -19.99
C ALA A 14 14.98 11.58 -20.79
N THR A 15 14.71 10.35 -20.33
CA THR A 15 14.02 9.32 -21.15
C THR A 15 12.79 8.72 -20.48
N SER A 16 12.50 9.06 -19.21
CA SER A 16 11.35 8.52 -18.47
C SER A 16 10.89 9.45 -17.35
N ASP A 17 9.56 9.56 -17.18
CA ASP A 17 8.93 10.18 -15.99
C ASP A 17 9.29 9.48 -14.66
N TYR A 18 9.85 8.27 -14.72
CA TYR A 18 10.19 7.43 -13.58
C TYR A 18 11.68 7.09 -13.54
N THR A 19 12.46 7.98 -12.93
CA THR A 19 13.87 7.73 -12.61
C THR A 19 14.02 6.71 -11.47
N TRP A 20 15.18 6.05 -11.34
CA TRP A 20 15.39 5.06 -10.28
C TRP A 20 15.15 5.60 -8.88
N HIS A 21 15.57 6.85 -8.62
CA HIS A 21 15.42 7.47 -7.31
C HIS A 21 13.94 7.77 -7.02
N TYR A 22 13.16 8.16 -8.03
CA TYR A 22 11.73 8.36 -7.87
C TYR A 22 11.01 7.03 -7.63
N VAL A 23 11.37 5.98 -8.37
CA VAL A 23 10.85 4.62 -8.14
C VAL A 23 11.17 4.14 -6.72
N LEU A 24 12.40 4.34 -6.25
CA LEU A 24 12.80 3.99 -4.88
C LEU A 24 11.97 4.75 -3.83
N ALA A 25 11.77 6.06 -4.02
CA ALA A 25 10.92 6.84 -3.12
C ALA A 25 9.46 6.34 -3.13
N LEU A 26 8.91 6.03 -4.31
CA LEU A 26 7.57 5.45 -4.45
C LEU A 26 7.47 4.08 -3.75
N MET A 27 8.50 3.24 -3.84
CA MET A 27 8.54 1.97 -3.12
C MET A 27 8.51 2.18 -1.59
N LEU A 28 9.24 3.16 -1.07
CA LEU A 28 9.23 3.50 0.35
C LEU A 28 7.86 4.05 0.79
N LEU A 29 7.27 4.95 0.01
CA LEU A 29 5.93 5.48 0.29
C LEU A 29 4.88 4.37 0.26
N ASN A 30 4.96 3.46 -0.71
CA ASN A 30 4.04 2.33 -0.81
C ASN A 30 4.21 1.37 0.38
N LEU A 31 5.44 1.12 0.84
CA LEU A 31 5.72 0.33 2.04
C LEU A 31 5.09 0.94 3.29
N VAL A 32 5.13 2.28 3.41
CA VAL A 32 4.46 2.99 4.50
C VAL A 32 2.94 2.80 4.41
N GLY A 33 2.34 2.99 3.24
CA GLY A 33 0.89 2.97 3.07
C GLY A 33 0.24 1.58 3.02
N VAL A 34 0.90 0.55 2.49
CA VAL A 34 0.29 -0.77 2.25
C VAL A 34 -0.16 -1.44 3.54
N ALA A 35 0.60 -1.27 4.62
CA ALA A 35 0.32 -1.89 5.91
C ALA A 35 -0.95 -1.32 6.57
N ALA A 36 -1.35 -0.10 6.22
CA ALA A 36 -2.54 0.54 6.75
C ALA A 36 -3.82 0.24 5.92
N GLN A 37 -3.71 -0.51 4.82
CA GLN A 37 -4.86 -0.79 3.95
C GLN A 37 -5.77 -1.87 4.55
N PRO A 38 -7.06 -1.61 4.76
CA PRO A 38 -7.91 -2.56 5.50
C PRO A 38 -8.06 -3.94 4.85
N HIS A 39 -8.12 -4.00 3.52
CA HIS A 39 -8.24 -5.27 2.81
C HIS A 39 -6.98 -6.14 2.95
N ILE A 40 -5.82 -5.55 3.24
CA ILE A 40 -4.58 -6.30 3.47
C ILE A 40 -4.67 -7.09 4.79
N PHE A 41 -5.43 -6.63 5.79
CA PHE A 41 -5.61 -7.41 7.02
C PHE A 41 -6.46 -8.65 6.80
N SER A 42 -7.55 -8.55 6.04
CA SER A 42 -8.42 -9.69 5.74
C SER A 42 -7.75 -10.67 4.76
N THR A 43 -7.18 -10.16 3.67
CA THR A 43 -6.58 -10.99 2.61
C THR A 43 -5.14 -11.43 2.92
N GLY A 44 -4.41 -10.69 3.74
CA GLY A 44 -2.98 -10.90 4.03
C GLY A 44 -2.68 -11.69 5.30
N GLY A 45 -3.69 -12.34 5.89
CA GLY A 45 -3.46 -13.27 7.00
C GLY A 45 -4.60 -13.40 8.00
N GLY A 46 -5.52 -12.43 8.07
CA GLY A 46 -6.62 -12.43 9.04
C GLY A 46 -7.61 -13.59 8.87
N GLY A 47 -7.69 -14.19 7.69
CA GLY A 47 -8.48 -15.40 7.43
C GLY A 47 -7.67 -16.71 7.51
N ALA A 48 -6.38 -16.66 7.83
CA ALA A 48 -5.55 -17.85 7.90
C ALA A 48 -5.71 -18.54 9.26
N ARG A 49 -5.58 -19.87 9.26
CA ARG A 49 -5.63 -20.70 10.49
C ARG A 49 -4.43 -20.46 11.43
N ASP A 50 -3.29 -20.03 10.90
CA ASP A 50 -2.04 -19.87 11.64
C ASP A 50 -1.10 -18.88 10.93
N GLU A 51 -0.14 -18.32 11.67
CA GLU A 51 0.82 -17.32 11.18
C GLU A 51 1.70 -17.81 10.02
N LEU A 52 2.07 -19.09 9.99
CA LEU A 52 2.93 -19.63 8.94
C LEU A 52 2.13 -19.77 7.63
N THR A 53 0.91 -20.28 7.70
CA THR A 53 0.01 -20.36 6.55
C THR A 53 -0.30 -18.96 6.00
N ALA A 54 -0.53 -17.97 6.87
CA ALA A 54 -0.66 -16.56 6.48
C ALA A 54 0.58 -16.07 5.74
N GLY A 55 1.77 -16.30 6.31
CA GLY A 55 3.04 -15.89 5.73
C GLY A 55 3.30 -16.52 4.36
N ILE A 56 3.09 -17.83 4.22
CA ILE A 56 3.26 -18.54 2.94
C ILE A 56 2.30 -17.99 1.88
N GLY A 57 1.03 -17.77 2.23
CA GLY A 57 0.03 -17.22 1.30
C GLY A 57 0.40 -15.80 0.84
N LEU A 58 0.76 -14.93 1.77
CA LEU A 58 1.10 -13.53 1.48
C LEU A 58 2.39 -13.43 0.64
N VAL A 59 3.42 -14.22 0.98
CA VAL A 59 4.69 -14.25 0.26
C VAL A 59 4.50 -14.85 -1.14
N GLY A 60 3.85 -16.01 -1.24
CA GLY A 60 3.59 -16.69 -2.50
C GLY A 60 2.77 -15.82 -3.47
N GLY A 61 1.69 -15.22 -2.98
CA GLY A 61 0.86 -14.31 -3.77
C GLY A 61 1.63 -13.06 -4.25
N ASN A 62 2.51 -12.50 -3.41
CA ASN A 62 3.32 -11.35 -3.80
C ASN A 62 4.35 -11.67 -4.89
N PHE A 63 5.03 -12.82 -4.81
CA PHE A 63 5.98 -13.23 -5.85
C PHE A 63 5.30 -13.57 -7.16
N LEU A 64 4.16 -14.28 -7.11
CA LEU A 64 3.38 -14.58 -8.31
C LEU A 64 2.97 -13.30 -9.04
N LYS A 65 2.49 -12.29 -8.30
CA LYS A 65 2.17 -10.97 -8.87
C LYS A 65 3.37 -10.34 -9.59
N ARG A 66 4.58 -10.43 -9.02
CA ARG A 66 5.79 -9.78 -9.57
C ARG A 66 6.24 -10.44 -10.86
N PHE A 67 6.17 -11.78 -10.90
CA PHE A 67 6.40 -12.53 -12.13
C PHE A 67 5.39 -12.12 -13.22
N THR A 68 4.10 -12.07 -12.88
CA THR A 68 3.04 -11.67 -13.82
C THR A 68 3.23 -10.23 -14.34
N THR A 69 3.63 -9.28 -13.49
CA THR A 69 3.89 -7.89 -13.91
C THR A 69 4.98 -7.81 -14.98
N ILE A 70 6.04 -8.62 -14.86
CA ILE A 70 7.11 -8.67 -15.88
C ILE A 70 6.56 -9.20 -17.20
N MET A 71 5.79 -10.28 -17.17
CA MET A 71 5.16 -10.84 -18.37
C MET A 71 4.22 -9.83 -19.05
N TRP A 72 3.45 -9.06 -18.28
CA TRP A 72 2.64 -7.95 -18.79
C TRP A 72 3.49 -6.85 -19.42
N GLY A 73 4.61 -6.47 -18.79
CA GLY A 73 5.57 -5.52 -19.35
C GLY A 73 6.11 -5.98 -20.71
N PHE A 74 6.55 -7.24 -20.81
CA PHE A 74 6.99 -7.83 -22.09
C PHE A 74 5.88 -7.83 -23.13
N THR A 75 4.67 -8.15 -22.72
CA THR A 75 3.51 -8.20 -23.61
C THR A 75 3.19 -6.81 -24.18
N GLY A 76 3.22 -5.76 -23.35
CA GLY A 76 3.09 -4.38 -23.82
C GLY A 76 4.19 -3.98 -24.80
N LEU A 77 5.43 -4.42 -24.56
CA LEU A 77 6.58 -4.18 -25.41
C LEU A 77 6.46 -4.86 -26.79
N VAL A 78 5.93 -6.09 -26.83
CA VAL A 78 5.61 -6.80 -28.08
C VAL A 78 4.45 -6.13 -28.81
N ALA A 79 3.39 -5.74 -28.09
CA ALA A 79 2.25 -5.03 -28.67
C ALA A 79 2.67 -3.69 -29.30
N PHE A 80 3.54 -2.92 -28.63
CA PHE A 80 4.12 -1.71 -29.19
C PHE A 80 4.98 -1.97 -30.43
N ALA A 81 5.77 -3.05 -30.44
CA ALA A 81 6.58 -3.42 -31.60
C ALA A 81 5.73 -3.73 -32.84
N LEU A 82 4.56 -4.34 -32.65
CA LEU A 82 3.63 -4.73 -33.71
C LEU A 82 2.71 -3.58 -34.15
N PHE A 83 2.19 -2.80 -33.19
CA PHE A 83 1.08 -1.87 -33.41
C PHE A 83 1.37 -0.43 -33.00
N GLY A 84 2.58 -0.09 -32.54
CA GLY A 84 2.91 1.25 -32.03
C GLY A 84 2.83 2.38 -33.06
N LYS A 85 2.69 2.08 -34.35
CA LYS A 85 2.39 3.07 -35.41
C LYS A 85 0.90 3.21 -35.73
N ALA A 86 0.10 2.22 -35.35
CA ALA A 86 -1.33 2.14 -35.66
C ALA A 86 -2.19 2.71 -34.52
N VAL A 87 -1.65 2.79 -33.31
CA VAL A 87 -2.35 3.26 -32.12
C VAL A 87 -1.71 4.56 -31.63
N THR A 88 -2.50 5.63 -31.58
CA THR A 88 -2.06 6.96 -31.12
C THR A 88 -2.02 7.05 -29.59
N ASP A 89 -2.95 6.37 -28.92
CA ASP A 89 -3.09 6.36 -27.45
C ASP A 89 -2.49 5.07 -26.85
N PRO A 90 -1.40 5.15 -26.06
CA PRO A 90 -0.76 3.99 -25.45
C PRO A 90 -1.71 3.08 -24.65
N ASP A 91 -2.75 3.65 -24.03
CA ASP A 91 -3.69 2.91 -23.19
C ASP A 91 -4.59 1.97 -24.02
N GLN A 92 -4.73 2.24 -25.32
CA GLN A 92 -5.57 1.44 -26.22
C GLN A 92 -4.84 0.25 -26.85
N VAL A 93 -3.50 0.18 -26.70
CA VAL A 93 -2.67 -0.79 -27.44
C VAL A 93 -3.06 -2.24 -27.13
N TRP A 94 -3.47 -2.52 -25.88
CA TRP A 94 -3.88 -3.85 -25.44
C TRP A 94 -5.22 -4.27 -26.07
N GLY A 95 -6.20 -3.37 -26.09
CA GLY A 95 -7.49 -3.62 -26.71
C GLY A 95 -7.36 -3.86 -28.21
N TYR A 96 -6.53 -3.04 -28.87
CA TYR A 96 -6.22 -3.20 -30.29
C TYR A 96 -5.52 -4.54 -30.58
N ALA A 97 -4.48 -4.88 -29.81
CA ALA A 97 -3.77 -6.15 -29.96
C ALA A 97 -4.69 -7.36 -29.75
N THR A 98 -5.60 -7.28 -28.79
CA THR A 98 -6.60 -8.33 -28.53
C THR A 98 -7.48 -8.58 -29.74
N GLN A 99 -7.98 -7.52 -30.39
CA GLN A 99 -8.85 -7.64 -31.56
C GLN A 99 -8.13 -8.16 -32.80
N GLN A 100 -6.85 -7.81 -32.97
CA GLN A 100 -6.07 -8.18 -34.15
C GLN A 100 -5.43 -9.57 -34.05
N LEU A 101 -5.07 -10.00 -32.84
CA LEU A 101 -4.33 -11.26 -32.64
C LEU A 101 -5.23 -12.44 -32.25
N LEU A 102 -6.37 -12.19 -31.60
CA LEU A 102 -7.24 -13.28 -31.12
C LEU A 102 -8.40 -13.54 -32.09
N GLY A 103 -8.71 -14.82 -32.29
CA GLY A 103 -9.87 -15.24 -33.05
C GLY A 103 -11.21 -15.00 -32.33
N PRO A 104 -12.34 -15.16 -33.04
CA PRO A 104 -13.67 -15.07 -32.45
C PRO A 104 -13.80 -16.10 -31.30
N GLY A 105 -14.43 -15.70 -30.19
CA GLY A 105 -14.50 -16.48 -28.95
C GLY A 105 -13.37 -16.16 -27.97
N PHE A 106 -12.10 -16.16 -28.41
CA PHE A 106 -10.97 -15.79 -27.55
C PHE A 106 -10.98 -14.30 -27.16
N VAL A 107 -11.46 -13.43 -28.05
CA VAL A 107 -11.72 -12.02 -27.71
C VAL A 107 -12.75 -11.91 -26.56
N GLY A 108 -13.82 -12.70 -26.62
CA GLY A 108 -14.85 -12.75 -25.56
C GLY A 108 -14.29 -13.26 -24.25
N LEU A 109 -13.47 -14.32 -24.29
CA LEU A 109 -12.75 -14.84 -23.13
C LEU A 109 -11.82 -13.78 -22.53
N MET A 110 -11.07 -13.04 -23.35
CA MET A 110 -10.19 -11.97 -22.89
C MET A 110 -10.98 -10.87 -22.16
N ILE A 111 -12.11 -10.42 -22.73
CA ILE A 111 -12.97 -9.42 -22.10
C ILE A 111 -13.50 -9.96 -20.75
N ALA A 112 -13.95 -11.22 -20.70
CA ALA A 112 -14.38 -11.84 -19.45
C ALA A 112 -13.27 -11.91 -18.40
N CYS A 113 -12.04 -12.26 -18.79
CA CYS A 113 -10.88 -12.28 -17.90
C CYS A 113 -10.53 -10.89 -17.37
N LEU A 114 -10.58 -9.85 -18.22
CA LEU A 114 -10.33 -8.46 -17.82
C LEU A 114 -11.37 -7.97 -16.80
N LEU A 115 -12.64 -8.27 -17.03
CA LEU A 115 -13.72 -7.94 -16.09
C LEU A 115 -13.55 -8.69 -14.77
N ALA A 116 -13.26 -9.99 -14.81
CA ALA A 116 -13.04 -10.80 -13.60
C ALA A 116 -11.84 -10.27 -12.77
N ALA A 117 -10.75 -9.88 -13.43
CA ALA A 117 -9.59 -9.31 -12.77
C ALA A 117 -9.90 -7.97 -12.08
N ALA A 118 -10.68 -7.10 -12.74
CA ALA A 118 -11.12 -5.83 -12.16
C ALA A 118 -12.03 -6.02 -10.94
N MET A 119 -12.96 -6.98 -11.02
CA MET A 119 -13.90 -7.28 -9.93
C MET A 119 -13.19 -7.78 -8.67
N SER A 120 -12.13 -8.59 -8.78
CA SER A 120 -11.41 -9.14 -7.62
C SER A 120 -10.94 -8.08 -6.62
N SER A 121 -10.48 -6.91 -7.10
CA SER A 121 -10.03 -5.83 -6.21
C SER A 121 -11.21 -5.03 -5.67
N ALA A 122 -12.19 -4.72 -6.53
CA ALA A 122 -13.39 -3.99 -6.14
C ALA A 122 -14.17 -4.74 -5.04
N ASP A 123 -14.29 -6.07 -5.16
CA ASP A 123 -14.96 -6.93 -4.19
C ASP A 123 -14.29 -6.88 -2.82
N ALA A 124 -12.95 -6.95 -2.78
CA ALA A 124 -12.19 -6.89 -1.53
C ALA A 124 -12.35 -5.54 -0.81
N TYR A 125 -12.33 -4.43 -1.57
CA TYR A 125 -12.58 -3.09 -1.02
C TYR A 125 -14.02 -2.92 -0.55
N MET A 126 -14.98 -3.45 -1.32
CA MET A 126 -16.40 -3.39 -1.01
C MET A 126 -16.71 -4.11 0.31
N VAL A 127 -16.32 -5.38 0.44
CA VAL A 127 -16.57 -6.18 1.65
C VAL A 127 -15.87 -5.57 2.86
N SER A 128 -14.61 -5.17 2.72
CA SER A 128 -13.85 -4.56 3.82
C SER A 128 -14.44 -3.21 4.24
N GLY A 129 -14.79 -2.37 3.27
CA GLY A 129 -15.39 -1.06 3.52
C GLY A 129 -16.75 -1.13 4.20
N GLY A 130 -17.64 -2.02 3.71
CA GLY A 130 -18.94 -2.28 4.32
C GLY A 130 -18.81 -2.80 5.76
N ALA A 131 -17.90 -3.75 6.01
CA ALA A 131 -17.66 -4.28 7.34
C ALA A 131 -17.12 -3.22 8.32
N LEU A 132 -16.16 -2.39 7.88
CA LEU A 132 -15.61 -1.30 8.70
C LEU A 132 -16.66 -0.27 9.05
N PHE A 133 -17.50 0.14 8.09
CA PHE A 133 -18.56 1.09 8.37
C PHE A 133 -19.54 0.51 9.40
N THR A 134 -19.98 -0.73 9.19
CA THR A 134 -20.94 -1.37 10.09
C THR A 134 -20.36 -1.54 11.50
N ARG A 135 -19.14 -2.07 11.63
CA ARG A 135 -18.52 -2.36 12.94
C ARG A 135 -18.00 -1.13 13.67
N ASN A 136 -17.45 -0.16 12.97
CA ASN A 136 -16.79 0.99 13.62
C ASN A 136 -17.68 2.23 13.71
N LEU A 137 -18.72 2.34 12.89
CA LEU A 137 -19.62 3.49 12.89
C LEU A 137 -21.05 3.11 13.27
N TYR A 138 -21.65 2.15 12.57
CA TYR A 138 -23.07 1.84 12.76
C TYR A 138 -23.38 1.12 14.08
N GLU A 139 -22.64 0.05 14.42
CA GLU A 139 -22.84 -0.74 15.63
C GLU A 139 -22.63 0.10 16.91
N PRO A 140 -21.58 0.95 17.04
CA PRO A 140 -21.45 1.84 18.19
C PRO A 140 -22.58 2.88 18.32
N LEU A 141 -23.15 3.35 17.20
CA LEU A 141 -24.26 4.31 17.19
C LEU A 141 -25.62 3.64 17.47
N ARG A 142 -25.79 2.37 17.08
CA ARG A 142 -27.01 1.59 17.24
C ARG A 142 -26.67 0.18 17.77
N PRO A 143 -26.30 0.06 19.06
CA PRO A 143 -25.95 -1.21 19.66
C PRO A 143 -27.19 -2.10 19.86
N GLY A 144 -26.99 -3.42 19.89
CA GLY A 144 -28.02 -4.40 20.23
C GLY A 144 -29.05 -4.67 19.13
N ARG A 145 -28.73 -4.37 17.87
CA ARG A 145 -29.58 -4.72 16.72
C ARG A 145 -29.35 -6.18 16.30
N PRO A 146 -30.34 -6.82 15.64
CA PRO A 146 -30.16 -8.17 15.13
C PRO A 146 -29.05 -8.22 14.08
N GLU A 147 -28.31 -9.32 14.01
CA GLU A 147 -27.17 -9.48 13.09
C GLU A 147 -27.54 -9.26 11.62
N GLY A 148 -28.75 -9.65 11.22
CA GLY A 148 -29.26 -9.40 9.87
C GLY A 148 -29.34 -7.92 9.49
N GLU A 149 -29.58 -7.03 10.46
CA GLU A 149 -29.58 -5.58 10.24
C GLU A 149 -28.17 -5.06 9.95
N TYR A 150 -27.17 -5.52 10.71
CA TYR A 150 -25.77 -5.19 10.48
C TYR A 150 -25.29 -5.64 9.09
N VAL A 151 -25.67 -6.84 8.66
CA VAL A 151 -25.36 -7.37 7.32
C VAL A 151 -26.05 -6.54 6.24
N LEU A 152 -27.32 -6.17 6.41
CA LEU A 152 -28.06 -5.35 5.45
C LEU A 152 -27.42 -3.97 5.28
N VAL A 153 -27.09 -3.29 6.38
CA VAL A 153 -26.40 -1.99 6.35
C VAL A 153 -25.06 -2.11 5.66
N GLY A 154 -24.29 -3.16 5.95
CA GLY A 154 -23.02 -3.43 5.27
C GLY A 154 -23.16 -3.57 3.75
N ARG A 155 -24.23 -4.25 3.27
CA ARG A 155 -24.54 -4.40 1.84
C ARG A 155 -24.97 -3.08 1.19
N ILE A 156 -25.76 -2.26 1.87
CA ILE A 156 -26.19 -0.94 1.37
C ILE A 156 -24.97 -0.02 1.21
N VAL A 157 -24.10 0.03 2.22
CA VAL A 157 -22.88 0.83 2.19
C VAL A 157 -21.93 0.34 1.09
N SER A 158 -21.78 -0.98 0.96
CA SER A 158 -21.01 -1.61 -0.11
C SER A 158 -21.49 -1.16 -1.51
N ALA A 159 -22.80 -1.21 -1.76
CA ALA A 159 -23.39 -0.76 -3.02
C ALA A 159 -23.18 0.75 -3.25
N ALA A 160 -23.36 1.57 -2.21
CA ALA A 160 -23.12 3.02 -2.29
C ALA A 160 -21.64 3.35 -2.60
N MET A 161 -20.69 2.63 -1.99
CA MET A 161 -19.26 2.77 -2.27
C MET A 161 -18.93 2.42 -3.72
N MET A 162 -19.51 1.35 -4.26
CA MET A 162 -19.32 0.98 -5.68
C MET A 162 -19.91 2.02 -6.63
N ALA A 163 -21.10 2.54 -6.34
CA ALA A 163 -21.71 3.62 -7.13
C ALA A 163 -20.85 4.89 -7.11
N ALA A 164 -20.34 5.29 -5.94
CA ALA A 164 -19.44 6.43 -5.80
C ALA A 164 -18.11 6.21 -6.55
N GLY A 165 -17.53 5.01 -6.47
CA GLY A 165 -16.34 4.63 -7.21
C GLY A 165 -16.55 4.70 -8.73
N ALA A 166 -17.69 4.21 -9.22
CA ALA A 166 -18.06 4.30 -10.64
C ALA A 166 -18.25 5.76 -11.08
N ALA A 167 -18.90 6.59 -10.28
CA ALA A 167 -19.05 8.02 -10.57
C ALA A 167 -17.70 8.75 -10.60
N LEU A 168 -16.79 8.42 -9.67
CA LEU A 168 -15.45 9.00 -9.63
C LEU A 168 -14.61 8.57 -10.84
N ALA A 169 -14.76 7.32 -11.29
CA ALA A 169 -14.07 6.81 -12.48
C ALA A 169 -14.43 7.61 -13.75
N LEU A 170 -15.63 8.20 -13.82
CA LEU A 170 -16.03 9.07 -14.95
C LEU A 170 -15.36 10.45 -14.93
N TYR A 171 -14.78 10.86 -13.79
CA TYR A 171 -14.13 12.17 -13.63
C TYR A 171 -12.63 12.15 -13.96
N PHE A 172 -11.96 11.01 -13.77
CA PHE A 172 -10.53 10.90 -14.03
C PHE A 172 -10.25 10.44 -15.47
N HIS A 173 -9.52 11.28 -16.23
CA HIS A 173 -9.11 10.98 -17.61
C HIS A 173 -7.62 10.60 -17.75
N ASP A 174 -6.88 10.54 -16.64
CA ASP A 174 -5.45 10.22 -16.61
C ASP A 174 -5.15 9.15 -15.54
N VAL A 175 -4.74 7.96 -16.00
CA VAL A 175 -4.50 6.79 -15.15
C VAL A 175 -3.29 7.00 -14.23
N LEU A 176 -2.24 7.68 -14.71
CA LEU A 176 -1.00 7.87 -13.95
C LEU A 176 -1.21 8.81 -12.76
N ARG A 177 -1.98 9.88 -12.95
CA ARG A 177 -2.36 10.78 -11.85
C ARG A 177 -3.20 10.06 -10.80
N LEU A 178 -4.16 9.24 -11.25
CA LEU A 178 -5.01 8.46 -10.35
C LEU A 178 -4.18 7.51 -9.48
N ILE A 179 -3.23 6.78 -10.06
CA ILE A 179 -2.34 5.86 -9.32
C ILE A 179 -1.53 6.60 -8.23
N GLN A 180 -1.02 7.79 -8.52
CA GLN A 180 -0.27 8.58 -7.53
C GLN A 180 -1.15 8.96 -6.33
N TYR A 181 -2.41 9.37 -6.56
CA TYR A 181 -3.34 9.65 -5.48
C TYR A 181 -3.67 8.40 -4.65
N VAL A 182 -3.91 7.26 -5.32
CA VAL A 182 -4.21 5.98 -4.67
C VAL A 182 -3.09 5.52 -3.74
N TRP A 183 -1.83 5.86 -4.01
CA TRP A 183 -0.70 5.51 -3.14
C TRP A 183 -0.48 6.50 -1.99
N LYS A 184 -0.76 7.79 -2.20
CA LYS A 184 -0.56 8.82 -1.18
C LYS A 184 -1.60 8.76 -0.06
N VAL A 185 -2.86 8.46 -0.37
CA VAL A 185 -3.94 8.45 0.63
C VAL A 185 -3.71 7.40 1.74
N PRO A 186 -3.38 6.13 1.43
CA PRO A 186 -3.06 5.15 2.47
C PRO A 186 -1.84 5.52 3.32
N ALA A 187 -0.86 6.22 2.74
CA ALA A 187 0.35 6.64 3.46
C ALA A 187 0.06 7.57 4.65
N ILE A 188 -1.06 8.31 4.62
CA ILE A 188 -1.55 9.14 5.74
C ILE A 188 -1.65 8.34 7.05
N PHE A 189 -2.13 7.09 6.96
CA PHE A 189 -2.31 6.20 8.10
C PHE A 189 -1.12 5.26 8.32
N GLY A 190 -0.20 5.19 7.35
CA GLY A 190 0.96 4.30 7.40
C GLY A 190 1.86 4.56 8.60
N ALA A 191 2.21 5.83 8.86
CA ALA A 191 3.04 6.18 10.00
C ALA A 191 2.41 5.81 11.34
N LEU A 192 1.09 5.99 11.46
CA LEU A 192 0.34 5.55 12.63
C LEU A 192 0.42 4.06 12.83
N PHE A 193 0.18 3.28 11.78
CA PHE A 193 0.22 1.84 11.86
C PHE A 193 1.60 1.33 12.28
N TRP A 194 2.64 1.75 11.56
CA TRP A 194 4.02 1.30 11.82
C TRP A 194 4.51 1.73 13.20
N LEU A 195 4.36 3.00 13.56
CA LEU A 195 4.89 3.49 14.83
C LEU A 195 4.09 2.95 16.03
N SER A 196 2.78 2.73 15.89
CA SER A 196 1.95 2.17 16.98
C SER A 196 2.22 0.70 17.27
N ILE A 197 2.87 -0.04 16.34
CA ILE A 197 3.30 -1.42 16.57
C ILE A 197 4.72 -1.47 17.13
N LEU A 198 5.59 -0.53 16.71
CA LEU A 198 7.01 -0.54 17.08
C LEU A 198 7.29 0.24 18.37
N TRP A 199 6.45 1.20 18.74
CA TRP A 199 6.69 2.12 19.84
C TRP A 199 5.43 2.37 20.68
N ARG A 200 5.54 2.12 21.98
CA ARG A 200 4.46 2.27 22.97
C ARG A 200 4.08 3.73 23.26
N GLY A 201 4.94 4.67 22.89
CA GLY A 201 4.76 6.09 23.22
C GLY A 201 3.75 6.83 22.34
N VAL A 202 3.16 6.19 21.32
CA VAL A 202 2.19 6.85 20.44
C VAL A 202 0.95 7.25 21.24
N THR A 203 0.67 8.55 21.25
CA THR A 203 -0.48 9.11 21.99
C THR A 203 -1.67 9.38 21.07
N ARG A 204 -2.88 9.35 21.64
CA ARG A 204 -4.13 9.67 20.91
C ARG A 204 -4.10 11.08 20.30
N ALA A 205 -3.60 12.06 21.04
CA ALA A 205 -3.52 13.45 20.57
C ALA A 205 -2.56 13.56 19.38
N ALA A 206 -1.35 12.99 19.48
CA ALA A 206 -0.39 12.97 18.37
C ALA A 206 -0.96 12.28 17.14
N ALA A 207 -1.71 11.19 17.34
CA ALA A 207 -2.34 10.47 16.24
C ALA A 207 -3.35 11.33 15.48
N ILE A 208 -4.25 12.01 16.19
CA ILE A 208 -5.24 12.90 15.58
C ILE A 208 -4.55 14.04 14.83
N TRP A 209 -3.57 14.72 15.45
CA TRP A 209 -2.84 15.81 14.81
C TRP A 209 -2.09 15.35 13.55
N THR A 210 -1.53 14.13 13.57
CA THR A 210 -0.83 13.57 12.42
C THR A 210 -1.77 13.28 11.26
N VAL A 211 -2.95 12.71 11.51
CA VAL A 211 -3.95 12.47 10.46
C VAL A 211 -4.42 13.79 9.88
N LEU A 212 -4.77 14.76 10.73
CA LEU A 212 -5.25 16.07 10.28
C LEU A 212 -4.21 16.80 9.43
N TYR A 213 -2.94 16.84 9.88
CA TYR A 213 -1.85 17.41 9.12
C TYR A 213 -1.65 16.69 7.79
N SER A 214 -1.55 15.36 7.80
CA SER A 214 -1.23 14.57 6.61
C SER A 214 -2.37 14.63 5.58
N PHE A 215 -3.62 14.62 6.03
CA PHE A 215 -4.78 14.85 5.16
C PHE A 215 -4.75 16.25 4.56
N ALA A 216 -4.50 17.29 5.37
CA ALA A 216 -4.36 18.65 4.86
C ALA A 216 -3.20 18.76 3.84
N ALA A 217 -2.05 18.16 4.13
CA ALA A 217 -0.85 18.20 3.30
C ALA A 217 -1.00 17.48 1.95
N VAL A 218 -1.71 16.35 1.92
CA VAL A 218 -1.85 15.52 0.71
C VAL A 218 -3.07 15.93 -0.12
N VAL A 219 -4.17 16.34 0.53
CA VAL A 219 -5.47 16.52 -0.14
C VAL A 219 -5.85 18.00 -0.27
N VAL A 220 -5.67 18.80 0.77
CA VAL A 220 -6.22 20.16 0.83
C VAL A 220 -5.21 21.18 0.28
N LEU A 221 -4.04 21.27 0.91
CA LEU A 221 -3.02 22.30 0.67
C LEU A 221 -2.46 22.34 -0.77
N PRO A 222 -2.26 21.22 -1.48
CA PRO A 222 -1.77 21.27 -2.86
C PRO A 222 -2.70 22.02 -3.84
N GLY A 223 -3.98 22.18 -3.49
CA GLY A 223 -4.95 22.94 -4.27
C GLY A 223 -4.94 24.45 -4.02
N PHE A 224 -4.38 24.91 -2.91
CA PHE A 224 -4.39 26.33 -2.51
C PHE A 224 -3.01 26.99 -2.47
N LEU A 225 -1.95 26.19 -2.31
CA LEU A 225 -0.60 26.73 -2.20
C LEU A 225 -0.01 27.06 -3.58
N PRO A 226 0.69 28.21 -3.72
CA PRO A 226 1.36 28.57 -4.95
C PRO A 226 2.47 27.56 -5.24
N ARG A 227 2.41 26.95 -6.43
CA ARG A 227 3.42 26.01 -6.92
C ARG A 227 3.72 26.28 -8.38
N PRO A 228 4.97 26.09 -8.82
CA PRO A 228 5.28 26.07 -10.24
C PRO A 228 4.50 24.97 -10.96
N ASP A 229 4.10 25.24 -12.20
CA ASP A 229 3.37 24.28 -13.02
C ASP A 229 4.16 22.98 -13.21
N GLY A 230 3.48 21.84 -13.07
CA GLY A 230 4.08 20.51 -13.22
C GLY A 230 4.87 19.98 -12.02
N LEU A 231 5.07 20.78 -10.96
CA LEU A 231 5.79 20.36 -9.75
C LEU A 231 4.84 19.94 -8.60
N PRO A 232 5.28 19.04 -7.70
CA PRO A 232 4.44 18.51 -6.62
C PRO A 232 4.08 19.58 -5.56
N GLY A 233 2.80 19.73 -5.25
CA GLY A 233 2.28 20.77 -4.33
C GLY A 233 2.40 20.46 -2.84
N GLN A 234 3.50 19.90 -2.36
CA GLN A 234 3.63 19.60 -0.93
C GLN A 234 3.91 20.83 -0.07
N PRO A 235 3.36 20.92 1.16
CA PRO A 235 3.46 22.13 1.97
C PRO A 235 4.90 22.60 2.24
N LEU A 236 5.81 21.68 2.55
CA LEU A 236 7.22 22.03 2.82
C LEU A 236 7.95 22.51 1.56
N LEU A 237 7.59 21.97 0.38
CA LEU A 237 8.15 22.41 -0.89
C LEU A 237 7.57 23.78 -1.29
N CYS A 238 6.26 23.97 -1.11
CA CYS A 238 5.62 25.27 -1.31
C CYS A 238 6.20 26.35 -0.38
N ALA A 239 6.48 26.01 0.87
CA ALA A 239 7.17 26.90 1.80
C ALA A 239 8.60 27.21 1.31
N ALA A 240 9.35 26.20 0.84
CA ALA A 240 10.68 26.41 0.28
C ALA A 240 10.67 27.36 -0.93
N TRP A 241 9.70 27.23 -1.84
CA TRP A 241 9.52 28.15 -2.97
C TRP A 241 9.14 29.56 -2.50
N GLY A 242 8.27 29.68 -1.50
CA GLY A 242 7.94 30.98 -0.87
C GLY A 242 9.14 31.64 -0.19
N LEU A 243 10.14 30.86 0.24
CA LEU A 243 11.41 31.33 0.80
C LEU A 243 12.51 31.56 -0.26
N GLY A 244 12.18 31.46 -1.54
CA GLY A 244 13.10 31.76 -2.65
C GLY A 244 13.96 30.59 -3.13
N VAL A 245 13.67 29.35 -2.75
CA VAL A 245 14.33 28.18 -3.34
C VAL A 245 13.93 28.08 -4.81
N SER A 246 14.91 28.18 -5.72
CA SER A 246 14.67 28.16 -7.16
C SER A 246 14.08 26.82 -7.61
N PRO A 247 12.96 26.80 -8.36
CA PRO A 247 12.42 25.58 -8.96
C PRO A 247 13.40 24.83 -9.86
N ASP A 248 14.39 25.53 -10.42
CA ASP A 248 15.42 24.94 -11.29
C ASP A 248 16.53 24.21 -10.53
N ALA A 249 16.49 24.19 -9.19
CA ALA A 249 17.51 23.51 -8.38
C ALA A 249 17.52 21.98 -8.56
N LEU A 250 16.39 21.40 -8.95
CA LEU A 250 16.23 19.99 -9.27
C LEU A 250 15.38 19.86 -10.53
N ASP A 251 15.56 18.75 -11.24
CA ASP A 251 14.64 18.36 -12.31
C ASP A 251 13.27 17.96 -11.74
N ALA A 252 12.27 17.83 -12.62
CA ALA A 252 10.91 17.47 -12.20
C ALA A 252 10.86 16.14 -11.42
N ALA A 253 11.69 15.16 -11.81
CA ALA A 253 11.79 13.88 -11.14
C ALA A 253 12.40 14.01 -9.74
N GLY A 254 13.42 14.84 -9.57
CA GLY A 254 14.03 15.16 -8.28
C GLY A 254 13.02 15.78 -7.32
N TRP A 255 12.22 16.74 -7.78
CA TRP A 255 11.14 17.32 -6.97
C TRP A 255 10.07 16.28 -6.60
N ARG A 256 9.62 15.44 -7.53
CA ARG A 256 8.66 14.35 -7.27
C ARG A 256 9.22 13.34 -6.25
N THR A 257 10.52 13.09 -6.29
CA THR A 257 11.23 12.20 -5.36
C THR A 257 11.26 12.79 -3.96
N LEU A 258 11.72 14.03 -3.84
CA LEU A 258 11.76 14.74 -2.56
C LEU A 258 10.38 14.81 -1.94
N ALA A 259 9.38 15.14 -2.76
CA ALA A 259 8.00 15.11 -2.35
C ALA A 259 7.63 13.73 -1.77
N CYS A 260 7.78 12.67 -2.55
CA CYS A 260 7.43 11.32 -2.12
C CYS A 260 8.09 10.91 -0.79
N LEU A 261 9.35 11.28 -0.57
CA LEU A 261 10.06 11.05 0.70
C LEU A 261 9.48 11.86 1.87
N LEU A 262 9.11 13.12 1.64
CA LEU A 262 8.47 13.95 2.66
C LEU A 262 7.07 13.43 3.03
N ASP A 263 6.26 13.01 2.05
CA ASP A 263 4.97 12.36 2.30
C ASP A 263 5.13 11.08 3.14
N ALA A 264 6.24 10.36 2.95
CA ALA A 264 6.54 9.16 3.71
C ALA A 264 7.09 9.44 5.12
N LEU A 265 7.95 10.45 5.29
CA LEU A 265 8.72 10.66 6.52
C LEU A 265 8.10 11.68 7.49
N VAL A 266 7.52 12.76 6.98
CA VAL A 266 6.97 13.84 7.83
C VAL A 266 5.90 13.32 8.79
N PRO A 267 4.97 12.43 8.39
CA PRO A 267 3.99 11.87 9.33
C PRO A 267 4.65 11.12 10.50
N PHE A 268 5.77 10.42 10.30
CA PHE A 268 6.49 9.77 11.41
C PHE A 268 7.12 10.79 12.35
N LEU A 269 7.78 11.81 11.80
CA LEU A 269 8.43 12.85 12.59
C LEU A 269 7.42 13.62 13.43
N LEU A 270 6.27 13.95 12.85
CA LEU A 270 5.21 14.66 13.54
C LEU A 270 4.53 13.77 14.59
N LEU A 271 4.24 12.51 14.27
CA LEU A 271 3.67 11.57 15.22
C LEU A 271 4.58 11.32 16.41
N PHE A 272 5.86 11.07 16.15
CA PHE A 272 6.87 10.88 17.19
C PHE A 272 7.04 12.15 18.01
N GLY A 273 7.29 13.28 17.35
CA GLY A 273 7.52 14.58 17.99
C GLY A 273 6.37 15.00 18.89
N VAL A 274 5.13 15.01 18.39
CA VAL A 274 3.95 15.39 19.19
C VAL A 274 3.73 14.41 20.33
N SER A 275 3.99 13.11 20.13
CA SER A 275 3.85 12.10 21.19
C SER A 275 4.80 12.30 22.36
N LEU A 276 5.97 12.94 22.15
CA LEU A 276 6.90 13.27 23.24
C LEU A 276 6.38 14.39 24.16
N PHE A 277 5.45 15.21 23.68
CA PHE A 277 4.92 16.38 24.39
C PHE A 277 3.48 16.21 24.89
N THR A 278 2.88 15.04 24.68
CA THR A 278 1.50 14.75 25.09
C THR A 278 1.47 13.72 26.22
N ALA A 279 0.34 13.65 26.93
CA ALA A 279 0.18 12.74 28.06
C ALA A 279 0.39 11.28 27.61
N PRO A 280 1.20 10.49 28.36
CA PRO A 280 1.48 9.11 28.00
C PRO A 280 0.19 8.28 28.01
N PRO A 281 0.10 7.22 27.19
CA PRO A 281 -1.08 6.37 27.16
C PRO A 281 -1.18 5.55 28.45
N ASP A 282 -2.39 5.07 28.75
CA ASP A 282 -2.61 4.17 29.88
C ASP A 282 -1.79 2.88 29.74
N LYS A 283 -0.98 2.57 30.77
CA LYS A 283 -0.05 1.45 30.76
C LYS A 283 -0.81 0.12 30.66
N ASP A 284 -1.88 -0.03 31.43
CA ASP A 284 -2.62 -1.30 31.52
C ASP A 284 -3.32 -1.63 30.20
N ALA A 285 -3.93 -0.62 29.55
CA ALA A 285 -4.49 -0.76 28.22
C ALA A 285 -3.42 -1.15 27.18
N LEU A 286 -2.24 -0.53 27.21
CA LEU A 286 -1.14 -0.87 26.31
C LEU A 286 -0.61 -2.28 26.56
N ASP A 287 -0.39 -2.66 27.80
CA ASP A 287 0.10 -4.00 28.17
C ASP A 287 -0.85 -5.09 27.67
N ARG A 288 -2.17 -4.90 27.83
CA ARG A 288 -3.18 -5.82 27.28
C ARG A 288 -3.13 -5.89 25.76
N PHE A 289 -3.01 -4.75 25.08
CA PHE A 289 -2.92 -4.70 23.63
C PHE A 289 -1.69 -5.45 23.12
N TYR A 290 -0.51 -5.12 23.62
CA TYR A 290 0.74 -5.73 23.17
C TYR A 290 0.87 -7.20 23.57
N ALA A 291 0.37 -7.60 24.75
CA ALA A 291 0.32 -9.00 25.13
C ALA A 291 -0.53 -9.82 24.16
N LYS A 292 -1.71 -9.33 23.79
CA LYS A 292 -2.55 -9.97 22.77
C LYS A 292 -1.88 -9.96 21.40
N PHE A 293 -1.29 -8.84 20.98
CA PHE A 293 -0.66 -8.68 19.67
C PHE A 293 0.54 -9.63 19.47
N HIS A 294 1.33 -9.87 20.51
CA HIS A 294 2.48 -10.76 20.45
C HIS A 294 2.16 -12.24 20.73
N THR A 295 0.92 -12.55 21.10
CA THR A 295 0.47 -13.93 21.30
C THR A 295 0.31 -14.61 19.95
N PRO A 296 1.05 -15.70 19.66
CA PRO A 296 0.96 -16.36 18.37
C PRO A 296 -0.38 -17.07 18.16
N VAL A 297 -0.96 -16.91 16.97
CA VAL A 297 -2.23 -17.55 16.61
C VAL A 297 -2.08 -19.07 16.50
N ARG A 298 -2.98 -19.82 17.13
CA ARG A 298 -3.03 -21.29 17.09
C ARG A 298 -4.13 -21.79 16.15
N PRO A 299 -3.90 -22.93 15.44
CA PRO A 299 -4.92 -23.51 14.56
C PRO A 299 -6.18 -23.97 15.29
N ASP A 300 -6.05 -24.42 16.55
CA ASP A 300 -7.18 -24.84 17.37
C ASP A 300 -7.79 -23.61 18.09
N PRO A 301 -9.09 -23.29 17.87
CA PRO A 301 -9.71 -22.09 18.43
C PRO A 301 -9.73 -22.07 19.97
N GLU A 302 -9.86 -23.24 20.61
CA GLU A 302 -9.90 -23.34 22.06
C GLU A 302 -8.52 -23.14 22.67
N GLU A 303 -7.48 -23.73 22.07
CA GLU A 303 -6.08 -23.48 22.44
C GLU A 303 -5.70 -22.01 22.25
N ASP A 304 -6.09 -21.40 21.13
CA ASP A 304 -5.83 -19.99 20.83
C ASP A 304 -6.45 -19.07 21.89
N ARG A 305 -7.74 -19.29 22.21
CA ARG A 305 -8.45 -18.55 23.25
C ARG A 305 -7.73 -18.65 24.59
N ARG A 306 -7.34 -19.85 25.01
CA ARG A 306 -6.60 -20.07 26.27
C ARG A 306 -5.25 -19.36 26.28
N ALA A 307 -4.53 -19.38 25.15
CA ALA A 307 -3.24 -18.70 25.03
C ALA A 307 -3.38 -17.18 25.19
N VAL A 308 -4.41 -16.58 24.57
CA VAL A 308 -4.73 -15.15 24.71
C VAL A 308 -5.16 -14.82 26.13
N GLU A 309 -6.04 -15.62 26.74
CA GLU A 309 -6.46 -15.44 28.14
C GLU A 309 -5.28 -15.50 29.10
N ALA A 310 -4.37 -16.47 28.92
CA ALA A 310 -3.15 -16.58 29.71
C ALA A 310 -2.21 -15.38 29.54
N ALA A 311 -2.07 -14.86 28.32
CA ALA A 311 -1.25 -13.66 28.04
C ALA A 311 -1.86 -12.39 28.65
N LEU A 312 -3.20 -12.28 28.68
CA LEU A 312 -3.90 -11.16 29.30
C LEU A 312 -3.88 -11.22 30.84
N ALA A 313 -3.80 -12.42 31.42
CA ALA A 313 -3.69 -12.62 32.86
C ALA A 313 -2.32 -12.17 33.41
N ASP A 314 -1.25 -12.35 32.64
CA ASP A 314 0.11 -11.90 33.00
C ASP A 314 0.83 -11.27 31.78
N PRO A 315 0.49 -10.01 31.44
CA PRO A 315 1.09 -9.30 30.31
C PRO A 315 2.61 -9.14 30.43
N GLU A 316 3.14 -8.92 31.64
CA GLU A 316 4.58 -8.74 31.84
C GLU A 316 5.36 -10.01 31.45
N LYS A 317 4.84 -11.18 31.82
CA LYS A 317 5.44 -12.46 31.41
C LYS A 317 5.32 -12.68 29.91
N ALA A 318 4.18 -12.37 29.29
CA ALA A 318 4.00 -12.49 27.85
C ALA A 318 4.98 -11.61 27.06
N LEU A 319 5.23 -10.39 27.55
CA LEU A 319 6.15 -9.43 26.94
C LEU A 319 7.63 -9.66 27.29
N SER A 320 7.93 -10.51 28.29
CA SER A 320 9.30 -10.76 28.76
C SER A 320 10.26 -11.34 27.71
N ALA A 321 9.72 -11.91 26.62
CA ALA A 321 10.48 -12.47 25.51
C ALA A 321 10.98 -11.41 24.50
N LEU A 322 10.48 -10.17 24.59
CA LEU A 322 10.83 -9.07 23.69
C LEU A 322 12.22 -8.50 24.00
N ARG A 323 12.86 -7.88 22.99
CA ARG A 323 14.15 -7.22 23.18
C ARG A 323 13.93 -5.85 23.81
N GLY A 324 14.65 -5.57 24.91
CA GLY A 324 14.61 -4.25 25.56
C GLY A 324 13.56 -4.16 26.67
N LYS A 325 13.65 -5.01 27.70
CA LYS A 325 12.77 -5.08 28.90
C LYS A 325 12.51 -3.76 29.65
N ARG A 326 13.09 -2.63 29.22
CA ARG A 326 12.96 -1.28 29.79
C ARG A 326 12.80 -0.17 28.74
N SER A 327 12.74 -0.49 27.45
CA SER A 327 12.54 0.50 26.39
C SER A 327 11.08 0.57 25.98
N ALA A 328 10.60 1.76 25.64
CA ALA A 328 9.28 1.94 25.03
C ALA A 328 9.14 1.33 23.62
N TRP A 329 10.18 0.67 23.11
CA TRP A 329 10.21 0.05 21.79
C TRP A 329 9.95 -1.45 21.87
N GLU A 330 9.12 -1.95 20.98
CA GLU A 330 8.61 -3.33 20.96
C GLU A 330 9.26 -4.14 19.85
N TRP A 331 10.55 -4.43 20.02
CA TRP A 331 11.30 -5.23 19.05
C TRP A 331 11.12 -6.73 19.34
N GLY A 332 10.37 -7.40 18.47
CA GLY A 332 10.28 -8.86 18.47
C GLY A 332 11.63 -9.54 18.20
N ARG A 333 11.83 -10.72 18.79
CA ARG A 333 12.96 -11.59 18.39
C ARG A 333 12.60 -12.28 17.08
N PRO A 334 13.40 -12.12 16.01
CA PRO A 334 13.10 -12.79 14.75
C PRO A 334 13.20 -14.30 14.96
N ARG A 335 12.15 -15.04 14.55
CA ARG A 335 12.18 -16.49 14.57
C ARG A 335 13.08 -17.00 13.45
N ALA A 336 13.72 -18.16 13.62
CA ALA A 336 14.60 -18.74 12.60
C ALA A 336 13.89 -18.88 11.24
N VAL A 337 12.62 -19.31 11.25
CA VAL A 337 11.79 -19.41 10.05
C VAL A 337 11.63 -18.06 9.34
N THR A 338 11.45 -16.97 10.09
CA THR A 338 11.34 -15.61 9.52
C THR A 338 12.65 -15.16 8.88
N VAL A 339 13.80 -15.45 9.52
CA VAL A 339 15.12 -15.09 8.99
C VAL A 339 15.41 -15.86 7.70
N VAL A 340 15.23 -17.18 7.73
CA VAL A 340 15.41 -18.03 6.54
C VAL A 340 14.46 -17.59 5.43
N GLY A 341 13.18 -17.38 5.76
CA GLY A 341 12.17 -16.89 4.83
C GLY A 341 12.57 -15.56 4.18
N PHE A 342 13.09 -14.60 4.95
CA PHE A 342 13.56 -13.32 4.43
C PHE A 342 14.67 -13.49 3.39
N PHE A 343 15.70 -14.30 3.67
CA PHE A 343 16.78 -14.54 2.71
C PHE A 343 16.30 -15.29 1.47
N LEU A 344 15.41 -16.26 1.61
CA LEU A 344 14.78 -16.93 0.45
C LEU A 344 13.98 -15.94 -0.41
N CYS A 345 13.21 -15.04 0.22
CA CYS A 345 12.49 -13.99 -0.49
C CYS A 345 13.45 -13.04 -1.21
N PHE A 346 14.55 -12.66 -0.56
CA PHE A 346 15.56 -11.79 -1.15
C PHE A 346 16.21 -12.43 -2.39
N LEU A 347 16.58 -13.71 -2.31
CA LEU A 347 17.14 -14.46 -3.43
C LEU A 347 16.13 -14.62 -4.58
N ALA A 348 14.85 -14.88 -4.26
CA ALA A 348 13.79 -14.97 -5.27
C ALA A 348 13.58 -13.62 -5.97
N ALA A 349 13.55 -12.51 -5.23
CA ALA A 349 13.46 -11.18 -5.81
C ALA A 349 14.66 -10.85 -6.71
N LEU A 350 15.87 -11.19 -6.27
CA LEU A 350 17.07 -11.04 -7.08
C LEU A 350 16.99 -11.87 -8.36
N GLY A 351 16.56 -13.13 -8.27
CA GLY A 351 16.37 -14.02 -9.42
C GLY A 351 15.37 -13.45 -10.44
N ILE A 352 14.27 -12.86 -9.97
CA ILE A 352 13.29 -12.19 -10.82
C ILE A 352 13.90 -10.96 -11.54
N LEU A 353 14.68 -10.15 -10.83
CA LEU A 353 15.36 -8.99 -11.42
C LEU A 353 16.42 -9.41 -12.44
N LEU A 354 17.20 -10.45 -12.14
CA LEU A 354 18.18 -11.02 -13.06
C LEU A 354 17.50 -11.60 -14.31
N PHE A 355 16.35 -12.26 -14.15
CA PHE A 355 15.56 -12.75 -15.28
C PHE A 355 15.05 -11.61 -16.16
N ALA A 356 14.52 -10.53 -15.56
CA ALA A 356 14.11 -9.34 -16.31
C ALA A 356 15.29 -8.68 -17.05
N ALA A 357 16.45 -8.57 -16.40
CA ALA A 357 17.65 -8.04 -17.01
C ALA A 357 18.17 -8.92 -18.16
N PHE A 358 18.14 -10.24 -17.98
CA PHE A 358 18.49 -11.23 -19.02
C PHE A 358 17.59 -11.08 -20.24
N LEU A 359 16.28 -10.99 -20.05
CA LEU A 359 15.34 -10.78 -21.15
C LEU A 359 15.57 -9.44 -21.88
N GLY A 360 15.99 -8.39 -21.16
CA GLY A 360 16.41 -7.13 -21.78
C GLY A 360 17.69 -7.26 -22.60
N ALA A 361 18.67 -8.01 -22.10
CA ALA A 361 19.96 -8.23 -22.76
C ALA A 361 19.87 -9.10 -24.02
N LEU A 362 18.90 -10.02 -24.10
CA LEU A 362 18.64 -10.83 -25.31
C LEU A 362 18.30 -9.99 -26.56
N LYS A 363 18.02 -8.69 -26.40
CA LYS A 363 17.58 -7.80 -27.48
C LYS A 363 18.48 -6.60 -27.75
N THR A 364 19.57 -6.43 -27.01
CA THR A 364 20.65 -5.50 -27.39
C THR A 364 21.49 -6.17 -28.48
N PRO A 365 21.43 -5.73 -29.75
CA PRO A 365 22.40 -6.17 -30.75
C PRO A 365 23.82 -5.71 -30.40
#